data_AF-A3WWX9-F1
#
_entry.id   AF-A3WWX9-F1
#
_cell.length_a   1.000
_cell.length_b   1.000
_cell.length_c   1.000
_cell.angle_alpha   90.00
_cell.angle_beta   90.00
_cell.angle_gamma   90.00
#
_symmetry.space_group_name_H-M   'P 1'
#
loop_
_entity.id
_entity.type
_entity.pdbx_description
1 polymer ?
#
loop_
_entity_poly.entity_id
_entity_poly.type
_entity_poly.pdbx_seq_one_letter_code
_entity_poly.pdbx_strand_id
1 'polypeptide(L)' 'MSEAKRFDDLPPRTKDFLSNLRDEEIDTLSDGIRLVNAIRTVGTFMKWVIVGLIGILAGFVMVGESIAKIAAWLRG' A
#
# COMPACT_ATOMS: atom_id res chain seq x y z
N MET A 1 -14.78 34.66 -4.55
CA MET A 1 -13.31 34.75 -4.71
C MET A 1 -12.99 34.21 -6.08
N SER A 2 -12.44 35.04 -6.97
CA SER A 2 -12.16 34.67 -8.37
C SER A 2 -11.12 33.54 -8.43
N GLU A 3 -11.36 32.50 -9.23
CA GLU A 3 -10.48 31.32 -9.38
C GLU A 3 -9.02 31.68 -9.68
N ALA A 4 -8.81 32.79 -10.40
CA ALA A 4 -7.48 33.33 -10.71
C ALA A 4 -6.61 33.53 -9.45
N LYS A 5 -7.20 33.92 -8.32
CA LYS A 5 -6.45 34.17 -7.07
C LYS A 5 -5.92 32.88 -6.42
N ARG A 6 -6.45 31.71 -6.78
CA ARG A 6 -6.01 30.41 -6.25
C ARG A 6 -4.71 29.90 -6.90
N PHE A 7 -4.41 30.37 -8.10
CA PHE A 7 -3.23 29.95 -8.86
C PHE A 7 -2.01 30.88 -8.69
N ASP A 8 -2.21 32.04 -8.05
CA ASP A 8 -1.13 33.02 -7.83
C ASP A 8 -0.15 32.60 -6.73
N ASP A 9 -0.60 31.80 -5.76
CA ASP A 9 0.23 31.32 -4.66
C ASP A 9 0.98 30.01 -4.98
N LEU A 10 0.87 29.50 -6.23
CA LEU A 10 1.55 28.27 -6.62
C LEU A 10 3.03 28.52 -6.92
N PRO A 11 3.93 27.58 -6.56
CA PRO A 11 5.32 27.63 -6.97
C PRO A 11 5.45 27.78 -8.51
N PRO A 12 6.44 28.53 -9.01
CA PRO A 12 6.58 28.82 -10.44
C PRO A 12 6.55 27.56 -11.31
N ARG A 13 7.23 26.50 -10.88
CA ARG A 13 7.24 25.20 -11.56
C ARG A 13 5.87 24.55 -11.66
N THR A 14 5.06 24.60 -10.60
CA THR A 14 3.72 24.00 -10.58
C THR A 14 2.77 24.79 -11.47
N LYS A 15 2.87 26.13 -11.44
CA LYS A 15 2.07 26.99 -12.31
C LYS A 15 2.38 26.75 -13.78
N ASP A 16 3.67 26.66 -14.12
CA ASP A 16 4.13 26.41 -15.48
C ASP A 16 3.74 25.00 -15.97
N PHE A 17 3.88 23.99 -15.10
CA PHE A 17 3.41 22.63 -15.39
C PHE A 17 1.91 22.58 -15.67
N LEU A 18 1.08 23.13 -14.78
CA LEU A 18 -0.39 23.12 -14.94
C LEU A 18 -0.87 23.92 -16.15
N SER A 19 -0.16 25.01 -16.49
CA SER A 19 -0.53 25.86 -17.64
C SER A 19 -0.20 25.24 -18.99
N ASN A 20 0.69 24.23 -19.02
CA ASN A 20 1.14 23.57 -20.24
C ASN A 20 0.57 22.15 -20.42
N LEU A 21 -0.33 21.70 -19.55
CA LEU A 21 -0.95 20.38 -19.69
C LEU A 21 -1.94 20.36 -20.86
N ARG A 22 -1.80 19.36 -21.72
CA ARG A 22 -2.83 18.99 -22.71
C ARG A 22 -3.92 18.16 -22.02
N ASP A 23 -5.12 18.14 -22.60
CA ASP A 23 -6.26 17.39 -22.04
C ASP A 23 -5.91 15.90 -21.79
N GLU A 24 -5.18 15.27 -22.71
CA GLU A 24 -4.72 13.88 -22.59
C GLU A 24 -3.78 13.65 -21.38
N GLU A 25 -2.97 14.65 -21.04
CA GLU A 25 -2.03 14.58 -19.93
C GLU A 25 -2.75 14.77 -18.59
N ILE A 26 -3.84 15.56 -18.59
CA ILE A 26 -4.75 15.70 -17.43
C ILE A 26 -5.42 14.37 -17.11
N ASP A 27 -5.95 13.68 -18.13
CA ASP A 27 -6.58 12.37 -17.96
C ASP A 27 -5.58 11.33 -17.42
N THR A 28 -4.38 11.30 -18.00
CA THR A 28 -3.30 10.41 -17.54
C THR A 28 -2.90 10.68 -16.08
N LEU A 29 -2.81 11.95 -15.68
CA LEU A 29 -2.52 12.32 -14.29
C LEU A 29 -3.64 11.87 -13.34
N SER A 30 -4.90 12.06 -13.72
CA SER A 30 -6.06 11.63 -12.95
C SER A 30 -6.06 10.12 -12.71
N ASP A 31 -5.80 9.34 -13.75
CA ASP A 31 -5.69 7.89 -13.66
C ASP A 31 -4.46 7.45 -12.84
N GLY A 32 -3.34 8.16 -12.98
CA GLY A 32 -2.16 7.94 -12.15
C GLY A 32 -2.43 8.13 -10.66
N ILE A 33 -3.16 9.18 -10.28
CA ILE A 33 -3.56 9.42 -8.87
C ILE A 33 -4.45 8.28 -8.35
N ARG A 34 -5.42 7.84 -9.16
CA ARG A 34 -6.28 6.69 -8.82
C ARG A 34 -5.48 5.41 -8.63
N LEU A 35 -4.53 5.14 -9.51
CA LEU A 35 -3.65 3.98 -9.43
C LEU A 35 -2.80 4.01 -8.16
N VAL A 36 -2.17 5.13 -7.84
CA VAL A 36 -1.36 5.27 -6.62
C VAL A 36 -2.22 5.06 -5.37
N ASN A 37 -3.44 5.61 -5.33
CA ASN A 37 -4.37 5.39 -4.23
C ASN A 37 -4.79 3.91 -4.09
N ALA A 38 -5.03 3.23 -5.21
CA ALA A 38 -5.33 1.80 -5.22
C ALA A 38 -4.15 0.98 -4.70
N ILE A 39 -2.93 1.25 -5.19
CA ILE A 39 -1.69 0.59 -4.75
C ILE A 39 -1.45 0.83 -3.25
N ARG A 40 -1.66 2.04 -2.75
CA ARG A 40 -1.47 2.35 -1.33
C ARG A 40 -2.40 1.52 -0.43
N THR A 41 -3.64 1.32 -0.87
CA THR A 41 -4.63 0.50 -0.15
C THR A 41 -4.24 -0.98 -0.20
N VAL A 42 -3.98 -1.52 -1.40
CA VAL A 42 -3.65 -2.93 -1.59
C VAL A 42 -2.31 -3.28 -0.95
N GLY A 43 -1.31 -2.41 -1.02
CA GLY A 43 0.01 -2.63 -0.43
C GLY A 43 -0.04 -2.82 1.08
N THR A 44 -0.86 -2.04 1.78
CA THR A 44 -1.06 -2.21 3.23
C THR A 44 -1.71 -3.56 3.54
N PHE A 45 -2.72 -3.96 2.77
CA PHE A 45 -3.35 -5.28 2.91
C PHE A 45 -2.37 -6.42 2.65
N MET A 46 -1.64 -6.38 1.53
CA MET A 46 -0.66 -7.40 1.14
C MET A 46 0.45 -7.57 2.18
N LYS A 47 0.91 -6.48 2.81
CA LYS A 47 1.85 -6.55 3.93
C LYS A 47 1.32 -7.47 5.05
N TRP A 48 0.06 -7.30 5.44
CA TRP A 48 -0.55 -8.12 6.50
C TRP A 48 -0.80 -9.55 6.06
N VAL A 49 -1.13 -9.79 4.79
CA VAL A 49 -1.22 -11.15 4.23
C VAL A 49 0.11 -11.88 4.36
N ILE A 50 1.23 -11.24 3.99
CA ILE A 50 2.57 -11.84 4.09
C ILE A 50 2.91 -12.13 5.56
N VAL A 51 2.69 -11.17 6.46
CA VAL A 51 2.91 -11.37 7.90
C VAL A 51 2.06 -12.52 8.44
N GLY A 52 0.80 -12.62 8.03
CA GLY A 52 -0.10 -13.71 8.41
C GLY A 52 0.39 -15.06 7.94
N LEU A 53 0.84 -15.17 6.68
CA LEU A 53 1.39 -16.41 6.13
C LEU A 53 2.65 -16.86 6.87
N ILE A 54 3.57 -15.94 7.15
CA ILE A 54 4.79 -16.23 7.93
C ILE A 54 4.40 -16.69 9.34
N GLY A 55 3.45 -16.01 9.98
CA GLY A 55 2.95 -16.35 11.30
C GLY A 55 2.30 -17.74 11.35
N ILE A 56 1.50 -18.10 10.34
CA ILE A 56 0.89 -19.43 10.22
C ILE A 56 1.95 -20.51 10.07
N LEU A 57 2.92 -20.32 9.18
CA LEU A 57 4.00 -21.30 8.96
C LEU A 57 4.82 -21.52 10.23
N ALA A 58 5.25 -20.43 10.88
CA ALA A 58 5.99 -20.50 12.13
C ALA A 58 5.16 -21.15 13.25
N GLY A 59 3.88 -20.75 13.38
CA GLY A 59 2.96 -21.32 14.36
C GLY A 59 2.74 -22.81 14.16
N PHE A 60 2.58 -23.28 12.92
CA PHE A 60 2.37 -24.69 12.61
C PHE A 60 3.57 -25.56 13.03
N VAL A 61 4.79 -25.10 12.74
CA VAL A 61 6.02 -25.78 13.17
C VAL A 61 6.11 -25.85 14.70
N MET A 62 5.86 -24.74 15.40
CA MET A 62 5.92 -24.69 16.86
C MET A 62 4.87 -25.58 17.53
N VAL A 63 3.66 -25.64 16.98
CA VAL A 63 2.58 -26.52 17.48
C VAL A 63 2.97 -27.98 17.29
N GLY A 64 3.52 -28.35 16.11
CA GLY A 64 4.00 -29.71 15.85
C GLY A 64 5.07 -30.15 16.84
N GLU A 65 6.07 -29.31 17.09
CA GLU A 65 7.10 -29.59 18.11
C GLU A 65 6.51 -29.76 19.51
N SER A 66 5.55 -28.92 19.89
CA SER A 66 4.92 -28.97 21.21
C SER A 66 4.12 -30.25 21.40
N ILE A 67 3.34 -30.65 20.38
CA ILE A 67 2.60 -31.91 20.38
C ILE A 67 3.57 -33.10 20.46
N ALA A 68 4.67 -33.07 19.70
CA ALA A 68 5.69 -34.12 19.73
C ALA A 68 6.33 -34.25 21.12
N LYS A 69 6.66 -33.12 21.77
CA LYS A 69 7.20 -33.09 23.14
C LYS A 69 6.21 -33.68 24.15
N ILE A 70 4.93 -33.29 24.06
CA ILE A 70 3.87 -33.83 24.94
C ILE A 70 3.70 -35.35 24.71
N ALA A 71 3.67 -35.79 23.45
CA ALA A 71 3.54 -37.20 23.11
C ALA A 71 4.74 -38.04 23.58
N ALA A 72 5.95 -37.50 23.50
CA ALA A 72 7.16 -38.14 24.03
C ALA A 72 7.08 -38.31 25.55
N TRP A 73 6.68 -37.27 26.29
CA TRP A 73 6.51 -37.34 27.75
C TRP A 73 5.47 -38.39 28.17
N LEU A 74 4.38 -38.53 27.40
CA LEU A 74 3.35 -39.55 27.66
C LEU A 74 3.80 -40.98 27.35
N ARG A 75 4.81 -41.17 26.51
CA ARG A 75 5.34 -42.49 26.12
C ARG A 75 6.41 -43.03 27.07
N GLY A 76 6.97 -42.20 27.94
CA GLY A 76 8.08 -42.55 28.84
C GLY A 76 9.44 -42.23 28.24
#